data_AF-A0A372M2N8-F1
#
_entry.id   AF-A0A372M2N8-F1
#
_cell.length_a   1.000
_cell.length_b   1.000
_cell.length_c   1.000
_cell.angle_alpha   90.00
_cell.angle_beta   90.00
_cell.angle_gamma   90.00
#
_symmetry.space_group_name_H-M   'P 1'
#
loop_
_entity.id
_entity.type
_entity.pdbx_description
1 polymer ?
#
loop_
_entity_poly.entity_id
_entity_poly.type
_entity_poly.pdbx_seq_one_letter_code
_entity_poly.pdbx_strand_id
1 'polypeptide(L)' 'MNCYDCHRAGTVTPAVAVCTYCGAGVCPGHLHEGPREVHEVTGTGTAARPDPARRLTCKLCHAAELS' A
#
# COMPACT_ATOMS: atom_id res chain seq x y z
N MET A 1 15.91 -3.33 -2.32
CA MET A 1 15.31 -3.47 -0.97
C MET A 1 14.65 -4.85 -0.89
N ASN A 2 14.66 -5.51 0.28
CA ASN A 2 14.03 -6.83 0.47
C ASN A 2 12.69 -6.72 1.19
N CYS A 3 11.85 -7.74 1.05
CA CYS A 3 10.59 -7.83 1.78
C CYS A 3 10.83 -7.97 3.28
N TYR A 4 10.27 -7.06 4.06
CA TYR A 4 10.42 -7.03 5.51
C TYR A 4 9.84 -8.28 6.18
N ASP A 5 8.64 -8.70 5.79
CA ASP A 5 7.97 -9.87 6.38
C ASP A 5 8.69 -11.18 6.05
N CYS A 6 9.14 -11.35 4.81
CA CYS A 6 10.00 -12.48 4.42
C CYS A 6 11.30 -12.50 5.24
N HIS A 7 11.95 -11.35 5.40
CA HIS A 7 13.18 -11.23 6.19
C HIS A 7 12.94 -11.60 7.65
N ARG A 8 11.81 -11.20 8.25
CA ARG A 8 11.43 -11.61 9.60
C ARG A 8 11.20 -13.12 9.73
N ALA A 9 10.75 -13.77 8.66
CA ALA A 9 10.61 -15.21 8.57
C ALA A 9 11.92 -15.94 8.22
N GLY A 10 13.06 -15.24 8.14
CA GLY A 10 14.36 -15.82 7.82
C GLY A 10 14.59 -16.09 6.32
N THR A 11 13.76 -15.51 5.45
CA THR A 11 13.86 -15.67 4.00
C THR A 11 14.22 -14.35 3.31
N VAL A 12 15.01 -14.42 2.24
CA VAL A 12 15.35 -13.24 1.45
C VAL A 12 14.51 -13.26 0.18
N THR A 13 13.54 -12.35 0.10
CA THR A 13 12.71 -12.15 -1.09
C THR A 13 12.78 -10.69 -1.53
N PRO A 14 13.02 -10.40 -2.82
CA PRO A 14 13.02 -9.02 -3.32
C PRO A 14 11.68 -8.32 -3.05
N ALA A 15 11.75 -7.07 -2.60
CA ALA A 15 10.56 -6.21 -2.54
C ALA A 15 10.27 -5.63 -3.93
N VAL A 16 8.98 -5.59 -4.29
CA VAL A 16 8.49 -4.99 -5.55
C VAL A 16 7.73 -3.68 -5.30
N ALA A 17 7.41 -3.38 -4.05
CA ALA A 17 6.71 -2.17 -3.62
C ALA A 17 7.12 -1.77 -2.20
N VAL A 18 6.72 -0.56 -1.81
CA VAL A 18 6.88 -0.02 -0.46
C VAL A 18 5.49 0.29 0.10
N CYS A 19 5.21 -0.18 1.31
CA CYS A 19 3.96 0.09 2.01
C CYS A 19 3.83 1.60 2.30
N THR A 20 2.74 2.23 1.86
CA THR A 20 2.49 3.67 2.09
C THR A 20 2.22 4.00 3.58
N TYR A 21 1.74 2.99 4.30
CA TYR A 21 1.77 2.74 5.76
C TYR A 21 3.09 3.03 6.47
N CYS A 22 3.80 1.93 6.66
CA CYS A 22 4.92 1.82 7.56
C CYS A 22 6.27 1.90 6.84
N GLY A 23 6.29 2.10 5.51
CA GLY A 23 7.52 2.14 4.72
C GLY A 23 8.20 0.79 4.51
N ALA A 24 7.57 -0.32 4.91
CA ALA A 24 8.12 -1.66 4.69
C ALA A 24 8.21 -1.99 3.19
N GLY A 25 9.36 -2.53 2.76
CA GLY A 25 9.46 -3.21 1.47
C GLY A 25 8.62 -4.49 1.49
N VAL A 26 7.84 -4.74 0.45
CA VAL A 26 6.94 -5.91 0.35
C VAL A 26 7.12 -6.65 -0.98
N CYS A 27 7.15 -7.98 -0.92
CA CYS A 27 7.13 -8.86 -2.10
C CYS A 27 5.68 -9.11 -2.56
N PRO A 28 5.44 -9.73 -3.73
CA PRO A 28 4.08 -10.02 -4.20
C PRO A 28 3.22 -10.81 -3.20
N GLY A 29 3.83 -11.68 -2.39
CA GLY A 29 3.12 -12.47 -1.37
C GLY A 29 2.71 -11.68 -0.12
N HIS A 30 3.33 -10.53 0.14
CA HIS A 30 3.05 -9.67 1.31
C HIS A 30 2.45 -8.31 0.95
N LEU A 31 2.32 -8.05 -0.35
CA LEU A 31 1.67 -6.86 -0.90
C LEU A 31 0.15 -7.02 -0.90
N HIS A 32 -0.55 -5.96 -0.52
CA HIS A 32 -1.95 -5.72 -0.82
C HIS A 32 -2.04 -4.48 -1.72
N GLU A 33 -2.71 -4.63 -2.86
CA GLU A 33 -3.05 -3.52 -3.75
C GLU A 33 -4.54 -3.24 -3.64
N GLY A 34 -4.89 -2.02 -3.26
CA GLY A 34 -6.26 -1.56 -3.14
C GLY A 34 -6.47 -0.21 -3.83
N PRO A 35 -7.72 0.18 -4.09
CA PRO A 35 -8.03 1.50 -4.60
C PRO A 35 -7.79 2.56 -3.52
N ARG A 36 -7.37 3.75 -3.95
CA ARG A 36 -7.35 4.97 -3.15
C ARG A 36 -8.13 6.03 -3.89
N GLU A 37 -9.21 6.49 -3.26
CA GLU A 37 -9.92 7.67 -3.72
C GLU A 37 -8.97 8.88 -3.66
N VAL A 38 -8.78 9.51 -4.82
CA VAL A 38 -8.04 10.77 -4.91
C VAL A 38 -9.07 11.88 -4.88
N HIS A 39 -9.29 12.43 -3.68
CA HIS A 39 -10.04 13.66 -3.48
C HIS A 39 -9.14 14.83 -3.82
N GLU A 40 -9.37 15.44 -4.98
CA GLU A 40 -8.68 16.66 -5.38
C GLU A 40 -9.60 17.85 -5.08
N VAL A 41 -9.09 18.81 -4.31
CA VAL A 41 -9.82 20.04 -4.02
C VAL A 41 -9.59 20.99 -5.19
N THR A 42 -10.56 21.09 -6.09
CA THR A 42 -10.55 22.08 -7.18
C THR A 42 -11.45 23.25 -6.81
N GLY A 43 -10.86 24.36 -6.34
CA GLY A 43 -11.61 25.58 -6.01
C GLY A 43 -12.53 25.44 -4.79
N THR A 44 -13.79 25.89 -4.90
CA THR A 44 -14.81 25.84 -3.82
C THR A 44 -15.59 24.52 -3.74
N GLY A 45 -15.19 23.47 -4.46
CA GLY A 45 -15.85 22.16 -4.45
C GLY A 45 -14.88 20.98 -4.51
N THR A 46 -15.27 19.85 -3.91
CA THR A 46 -14.60 18.56 -4.03
C THR A 46 -14.98 17.90 -5.36
N ALA A 47 -14.02 17.75 -6.26
CA ALA A 47 -14.18 16.92 -7.44
C ALA A 47 -13.45 15.59 -7.20
N ALA A 48 -14.20 14.50 -7.00
CA ALA A 48 -13.62 13.18 -7.00
C ALA A 48 -13.11 12.87 -8.41
N ARG A 49 -11.84 12.49 -8.53
CA ARG A 49 -11.28 12.06 -9.82
C ARG A 49 -11.96 10.73 -10.21
N PRO A 50 -12.38 10.53 -11.47
CA PRO A 50 -13.20 9.37 -11.85
C PRO A 50 -12.45 8.03 -11.78
N ASP A 51 -11.11 8.05 -11.69
CA ASP A 51 -10.29 6.83 -11.61
C ASP A 51 -9.54 6.78 -10.26
N PRO A 52 -9.80 5.79 -9.39
CA PRO A 52 -9.07 5.65 -8.14
C PRO A 52 -7.58 5.36 -8.41
N ALA A 53 -6.70 6.06 -7.70
CA ALA A 53 -5.28 5.73 -7.75
C ALA A 53 -5.03 4.38 -7.08
N ARG A 54 -3.96 3.69 -7.45
CA ARG A 54 -3.51 2.49 -6.71
C ARG A 54 -2.90 2.88 -5.36
N ARG A 55 -3.12 2.03 -4.38
CA ARG A 55 -2.51 2.10 -3.05
C ARG A 55 -1.94 0.76 -2.66
N LEU A 56 -0.68 0.79 -2.24
CA LEU A 56 0.13 -0.39 -1.96
C LEU A 56 0.41 -0.44 -0.45
N THR A 57 -0.08 -1.48 0.22
CA THR A 57 0.10 -1.68 1.66
C THR A 57 0.65 -3.07 1.95
N CYS A 58 1.29 -3.26 3.11
CA CYS A 58 1.57 -4.60 3.61
C CYS A 58 0.28 -5.21 4.18
N LYS A 59 0.23 -6.54 4.27
CA LYS A 59 -0.93 -7.26 4.83
C LYS A 59 -1.33 -6.80 6.24
N LEU A 60 -0.35 -6.41 7.08
CA LEU A 60 -0.60 -5.89 8.43
C LEU A 60 -1.33 -4.54 8.41
N CYS A 61 -0.82 -3.57 7.65
CA CYS A 61 -1.48 -2.26 7.53
C CYS A 61 -2.86 -2.40 6.88
N HIS A 62 -2.99 -3.26 5.86
CA HIS A 62 -4.29 -3.51 5.25
C HIS A 62 -5.31 -4.06 6.26
N ALA A 63 -4.93 -5.05 7.07
CA ALA A 63 -5.84 -5.59 8.09
C ALA A 63 -6.27 -4.54 9.12
N ALA A 64 -5.37 -3.62 9.49
CA ALA A 64 -5.67 -2.53 10.42
C ALA A 64 -6.61 -1.44 9.83
N GLU A 65 -6.79 -1.37 8.51
CA GLU A 65 -7.74 -0.45 7.88
C GLU A 65 -9.18 -0.97 7.90
N LEU A 66 -9.33 -2.29 8.10
CA LEU A 66 -10.61 -2.97 8.10
C LEU A 66 -11.18 -3.17 9.52
N SER A 67 -10.44 -2.77 10.55
CA SER A 67 -10.83 -2.82 11.96
C SER A 67 -11.43 -1.50 12.44
#